data_AF-A0A3P8RPY7-F1
#
_entry.id   AF-A0A3P8RPY7-F1
#
_cell.length_a   1.000
_cell.length_b   1.000
_cell.length_c   1.000
_cell.angle_alpha   90.00
_cell.angle_beta   90.00
_cell.angle_gamma   90.00
#
_symmetry.space_group_name_H-M   'P 1'
#
loop_
_entity.id
_entity.type
_entity.pdbx_description
1 polymer ?
#
loop_
_entity_poly.entity_id
_entity_poly.type
_entity_poly.pdbx_seq_one_letter_code
_entity_poly.pdbx_strand_id
1 'polypeptide(L)'
;MTLKLKLRNSNSKISTPLLPCFIGNILDSMLLRASSKEAVESGKEAFGSTAPASSSQRLLWCHCYHHCPEDSTNNTCRTDGYCFTMVKEEGGVPVQTAGCLGLVGSEFQCRVNTGNSSKESLECCTDEDYCNKNLHPTLPPLKPPREFIRALLKAFLLLKHKKEF
;
A
#
# COMPACT_ATOMS: atom_id res chain seq x y z
N MET A 1 12.10 22.65 65.56
CA MET A 1 10.64 22.73 65.37
C MET A 1 10.21 21.58 64.49
N THR A 2 9.45 20.66 65.08
CA THR A 2 8.92 19.45 64.46
C THR A 2 7.60 19.79 63.77
N LEU A 3 7.38 19.33 62.54
CA LEU A 3 6.03 19.15 62.02
C LEU A 3 5.95 17.88 61.16
N LYS A 4 5.07 16.99 61.62
CA LYS A 4 4.84 15.63 61.15
C LYS A 4 3.65 15.62 60.17
N LEU A 5 3.84 14.93 59.05
CA LEU A 5 2.89 14.20 58.18
C LEU A 5 1.48 14.74 57.87
N LYS A 6 1.14 14.72 56.58
CA LYS A 6 -0.10 14.05 56.12
C LYS A 6 0.07 13.40 54.74
N LEU A 7 -0.10 12.07 54.70
CA LEU A 7 -0.32 11.25 53.49
C LEU A 7 -1.77 11.43 52.98
N ARG A 8 -1.95 11.50 51.65
CA ARG A 8 -3.13 11.09 50.84
C ARG A 8 -2.65 11.01 49.38
N ASN A 9 -2.35 9.82 48.83
CA ASN A 9 -3.27 8.86 48.18
C ASN A 9 -4.09 9.45 47.02
N SER A 10 -3.76 9.10 45.77
CA SER A 10 -4.73 8.51 44.82
C SER A 10 -4.05 8.13 43.48
N ASN A 11 -4.00 6.82 43.24
CA ASN A 11 -4.20 6.11 41.97
C ASN A 11 -3.44 6.52 40.70
N SER A 12 -2.48 5.66 40.38
CA SER A 12 -2.07 5.24 39.04
C SER A 12 -3.25 5.00 38.09
N LYS A 13 -3.27 5.72 36.96
CA LYS A 13 -3.74 5.18 35.67
C LYS A 13 -2.86 5.77 34.56
N ILE A 14 -1.92 4.94 34.12
CA ILE A 14 -1.28 5.07 32.80
C ILE A 14 -2.38 4.81 31.78
N SER A 15 -2.74 5.83 31.00
CA SER A 15 -3.59 5.68 29.82
C SER A 15 -2.98 6.55 28.74
N THR A 16 -2.22 5.90 27.88
CA THR A 16 -1.81 6.38 26.56
C THR A 16 -3.04 6.83 25.75
N PRO A 17 -3.06 8.05 25.20
CA PRO A 17 -3.87 8.32 24.02
C PRO A 17 -3.02 8.08 22.77
N LEU A 18 -3.45 7.11 21.96
CA LEU A 18 -3.14 7.03 20.54
C LEU A 18 -3.38 8.41 19.91
N LEU A 19 -2.40 8.92 19.18
CA LEU A 19 -2.55 10.04 18.25
C LEU A 19 -3.25 9.54 16.99
N PRO A 20 -4.41 10.09 16.59
CA PRO A 20 -4.77 10.25 15.20
C PRO A 20 -4.42 11.68 14.80
N CYS A 21 -3.38 11.88 13.99
CA CYS A 21 -3.15 13.17 13.34
C CYS A 21 -3.42 13.01 11.85
N PHE A 22 -4.71 12.98 11.50
CA PHE A 22 -5.15 13.41 10.18
C PHE A 22 -5.64 14.85 10.32
N ILE A 23 -5.05 15.71 9.49
CA ILE A 23 -5.59 16.88 8.78
C ILE A 23 -4.48 17.94 8.73
N GLY A 24 -3.77 17.95 7.60
CA GLY A 24 -2.90 19.04 7.20
C GLY A 24 -3.69 20.10 6.44
N ASN A 25 -3.62 21.32 6.97
CA ASN A 25 -3.48 22.62 6.29
C ASN A 25 -4.68 23.20 5.52
N ILE A 26 -5.47 24.01 6.24
CA ILE A 26 -6.14 25.19 5.64
C ILE A 26 -5.12 26.33 5.65
N LEU A 27 -4.61 26.72 4.48
CA LEU A 27 -3.91 27.97 4.31
C LEU A 27 -4.54 28.69 3.13
N ASP A 28 -5.67 29.33 3.40
CA ASP A 28 -6.25 30.32 2.52
C ASP A 28 -6.77 31.46 3.38
N SER A 29 -6.00 32.56 3.44
CA SER A 29 -6.45 33.86 3.91
C SER A 29 -5.44 34.95 3.54
N MET A 30 -5.86 35.75 2.57
CA MET A 30 -5.68 37.20 2.50
C MET A 30 -4.27 37.75 2.25
N LEU A 31 -3.95 37.99 0.97
CA LEU A 31 -3.27 39.24 0.59
C LEU A 31 -3.58 39.66 -0.86
N LEU A 32 -4.86 39.80 -1.17
CA LEU A 32 -5.33 40.61 -2.28
C LEU A 32 -5.89 41.93 -1.74
N ARG A 33 -5.15 43.02 -2.00
CA ARG A 33 -5.62 44.40 -2.32
C ARG A 33 -4.71 45.48 -1.70
N ALA A 34 -3.81 46.00 -2.52
CA ALA A 34 -3.63 47.44 -2.68
C ALA A 34 -3.10 47.71 -4.10
N SER A 35 -3.92 48.40 -4.88
CA SER A 35 -3.64 48.89 -6.22
C SER A 35 -2.71 50.11 -6.15
N SER A 36 -1.74 50.25 -7.08
CA SER A 36 -1.42 51.51 -7.78
C SER A 36 -0.22 51.40 -8.76
N LYS A 37 -0.52 51.67 -10.05
CA LYS A 37 0.15 52.63 -10.97
C LYS A 37 1.45 52.28 -11.77
N GLU A 38 1.26 52.39 -13.09
CA GLU A 38 2.09 52.55 -14.30
C GLU A 38 3.65 52.72 -14.30
N ALA A 39 4.25 52.16 -15.38
CA ALA A 39 5.27 52.73 -16.30
C ALA A 39 6.67 52.07 -16.41
N VAL A 40 6.96 51.58 -17.62
CA VAL A 40 8.20 51.75 -18.47
C VAL A 40 9.51 50.97 -18.16
N GLU A 41 9.85 50.10 -19.14
CA GLU A 41 11.13 49.84 -19.87
C GLU A 41 12.42 49.28 -19.21
N SER A 42 12.89 48.18 -19.85
CA SER A 42 14.26 47.72 -20.18
C SER A 42 15.31 47.39 -19.09
N GLY A 43 15.92 46.21 -19.24
CA GLY A 43 17.24 45.89 -18.69
C GLY A 43 17.54 44.39 -18.56
N LYS A 44 18.41 43.86 -19.43
CA LYS A 44 19.02 42.52 -19.36
C LYS A 44 19.82 42.32 -18.06
N GLU A 45 19.99 41.07 -17.63
CA GLU A 45 21.28 40.37 -17.42
C GLU A 45 21.05 39.01 -16.73
N ALA A 46 21.87 38.03 -17.10
CA ALA A 46 21.74 36.62 -16.78
C ALA A 46 22.16 36.29 -15.34
N PHE A 47 21.45 35.36 -14.70
CA PHE A 47 22.03 34.54 -13.64
C PHE A 47 21.43 33.13 -13.69
N GLY A 48 22.31 32.14 -13.77
CA GLY A 48 22.00 30.75 -14.07
C GLY A 48 20.95 30.16 -13.13
N SER A 49 19.77 29.91 -13.69
CA SER A 49 18.82 28.97 -13.12
C SER A 49 19.40 27.57 -13.22
N THR A 50 19.77 27.01 -12.08
CA THR A 50 19.72 25.56 -11.89
C THR A 50 18.93 25.32 -10.63
N ALA A 51 17.61 25.55 -10.73
CA ALA A 51 16.69 24.79 -9.92
C ALA A 51 16.96 23.31 -10.27
N PRO A 52 17.07 22.39 -9.29
CA PRO A 52 17.09 20.98 -9.62
C PRO A 52 15.81 20.74 -10.43
N ALA A 53 15.94 20.25 -11.66
CA ALA A 53 14.80 19.81 -12.43
C ALA A 53 13.99 18.92 -11.48
N SER A 54 12.81 19.38 -11.04
CA SER A 54 11.93 18.53 -10.26
C SER A 54 11.75 17.32 -11.15
N SER A 55 12.15 16.15 -10.65
CA SER A 55 11.91 14.92 -11.36
C SER A 55 10.43 14.95 -11.70
N SER A 56 10.12 15.11 -12.98
CA SER A 56 8.74 15.05 -13.45
C SER A 56 8.31 13.64 -13.06
N GLN A 57 7.62 13.52 -11.92
CA GLN A 57 7.25 12.24 -11.35
C GLN A 57 6.46 11.56 -12.46
N ARG A 58 7.01 10.46 -12.98
CA ARG A 58 6.41 9.80 -14.14
C ARG A 58 5.07 9.24 -13.69
N LEU A 59 4.00 9.91 -14.07
CA LEU A 59 2.64 9.49 -13.76
C LEU A 59 2.27 8.34 -14.69
N LEU A 60 1.98 7.20 -14.12
CA LEU A 60 1.64 5.94 -14.78
C LEU A 60 0.13 5.76 -14.79
N TRP A 61 -0.42 5.36 -15.93
CA TRP A 61 -1.82 4.94 -16.05
C TRP A 61 -1.95 3.44 -15.83
N CYS A 62 -2.97 3.01 -15.08
CA CYS A 62 -3.24 1.61 -14.80
C CYS A 62 -4.71 1.28 -15.05
N HIS A 63 -5.00 0.00 -15.32
CA HIS A 63 -6.37 -0.49 -15.26
C HIS A 63 -6.75 -0.78 -13.81
N CYS A 64 -7.99 -0.48 -13.41
CA CYS A 64 -8.50 -0.79 -12.09
C CYS A 64 -9.86 -1.48 -12.19
N TYR A 65 -10.16 -2.35 -11.24
CA TYR A 65 -11.51 -2.90 -11.05
C TYR A 65 -11.63 -3.40 -9.61
N HIS A 66 -12.87 -3.41 -9.07
CA HIS A 66 -13.21 -3.54 -7.64
C HIS A 66 -12.72 -2.39 -6.74
N HIS A 67 -11.48 -1.92 -6.89
CA HIS A 67 -10.89 -0.87 -6.06
C HIS A 67 -10.48 0.37 -6.89
N CYS A 68 -11.39 0.85 -7.72
CA CYS A 68 -11.19 2.12 -8.41
C CYS A 68 -11.56 3.30 -7.49
N PRO A 69 -10.84 4.43 -7.58
CA PRO A 69 -11.26 5.65 -6.91
C PRO A 69 -12.55 6.20 -7.54
N GLU A 70 -13.31 6.99 -6.79
CA GLU A 70 -14.65 7.47 -7.18
C GLU A 70 -14.62 8.39 -8.42
N ASP A 71 -13.51 9.10 -8.62
CA ASP A 71 -13.23 9.95 -9.78
C ASP A 71 -12.64 9.19 -10.98
N SER A 72 -12.55 7.87 -10.92
CA SER A 72 -12.06 7.06 -12.03
C SER A 72 -12.98 7.14 -13.24
N THR A 73 -12.37 7.26 -14.42
CA THR A 73 -13.07 7.14 -15.71
C THR A 73 -12.53 5.91 -16.44
N ASN A 74 -13.42 5.20 -17.14
CA ASN A 74 -13.06 4.03 -17.96
C ASN A 74 -12.31 2.90 -17.22
N ASN A 75 -12.55 2.70 -15.92
CA ASN A 75 -11.86 1.69 -15.12
C ASN A 75 -10.33 1.93 -15.12
N THR A 76 -9.92 3.19 -14.95
CA THR A 76 -8.51 3.57 -14.93
C THR A 76 -8.17 4.42 -13.71
N CYS A 77 -6.92 4.32 -13.26
CA CYS A 77 -6.37 5.15 -12.21
C CYS A 77 -4.97 5.63 -12.61
N ARG A 78 -4.49 6.69 -11.96
CA ARG A 78 -3.17 7.28 -12.22
C ARG A 78 -2.33 7.29 -10.95
N THR A 79 -1.05 6.96 -11.05
CA THR A 79 -0.15 6.85 -9.89
C THR A 79 1.28 7.26 -10.21
N ASP A 80 2.05 7.59 -9.18
CA ASP A 80 3.51 7.82 -9.23
C ASP A 80 4.31 6.55 -8.89
N GLY A 81 3.63 5.47 -8.50
CA GLY A 81 4.23 4.19 -8.12
C GLY A 81 4.01 3.12 -9.19
N TYR A 82 3.21 2.10 -8.86
CA TYR A 82 3.10 0.85 -9.62
C TYR A 82 1.64 0.56 -10.00
N CYS A 83 1.46 -0.08 -11.15
CA CYS A 83 0.22 -0.80 -11.40
C CYS A 83 0.29 -2.18 -10.74
N PHE A 84 -0.85 -2.69 -10.25
CA PHE A 84 -0.91 -4.03 -9.68
C PHE A 84 -2.08 -4.83 -10.24
N THR A 85 -1.93 -6.16 -10.18
CA THR A 85 -3.01 -7.13 -10.28
C THR A 85 -2.87 -8.12 -9.14
N MET A 86 -3.97 -8.43 -8.46
CA MET A 86 -4.04 -9.35 -7.34
C MET A 86 -5.12 -10.41 -7.60
N VAL A 87 -4.88 -11.64 -7.16
CA VAL A 87 -5.95 -12.63 -6.99
C VAL A 87 -6.02 -13.02 -5.52
N LYS A 88 -7.22 -13.09 -4.96
CA LYS A 88 -7.48 -13.47 -3.57
C LYS A 88 -8.64 -14.45 -3.51
N GLU A 89 -8.54 -15.44 -2.64
CA GLU A 89 -9.64 -16.37 -2.39
C GLU A 89 -10.62 -15.78 -1.37
N GLU A 90 -11.82 -15.43 -1.83
CA GLU A 90 -12.94 -14.98 -0.99
C GLU A 90 -14.03 -16.05 -1.00
N GLY A 91 -14.29 -16.66 0.16
CA GLY A 91 -15.32 -17.70 0.27
C GLY A 91 -15.06 -18.96 -0.58
N GLY A 92 -13.81 -19.25 -0.94
CA GLY A 92 -13.46 -20.38 -1.81
C GLY A 92 -13.45 -20.05 -3.31
N VAL A 93 -13.78 -18.80 -3.68
CA VAL A 93 -13.77 -18.33 -5.07
C VAL A 93 -12.57 -17.41 -5.29
N PRO A 94 -11.78 -17.61 -6.35
CA PRO A 94 -10.73 -16.68 -6.71
C PRO A 94 -11.34 -15.38 -7.26
N VAL A 95 -11.11 -14.28 -6.56
CA VAL A 95 -11.48 -12.92 -6.95
C VAL A 95 -10.23 -12.21 -7.41
N GLN A 96 -10.24 -11.73 -8.65
CA GLN A 96 -9.18 -10.88 -9.18
C GLN A 96 -9.49 -9.42 -8.83
N THR A 97 -8.48 -8.61 -8.59
CA THR A 97 -8.57 -7.15 -8.45
C THR A 97 -7.36 -6.49 -9.10
N ALA A 98 -7.50 -5.25 -9.56
CA ALA A 98 -6.38 -4.46 -10.08
C ALA A 98 -6.52 -2.99 -9.74
N GLY A 99 -5.40 -2.28 -9.77
CA GLY A 99 -5.40 -0.84 -9.56
C GLY A 99 -4.01 -0.23 -9.46
N CYS A 100 -3.93 0.85 -8.68
CA CYS A 100 -2.77 1.69 -8.52
C CYS A 100 -2.20 1.60 -7.10
N LEU A 101 -0.88 1.52 -6.99
CA LEU A 101 -0.13 1.65 -5.73
C LEU A 101 0.76 2.88 -5.81
N GLY A 102 0.65 3.77 -4.82
CA GLY A 102 1.57 4.91 -4.70
C GLY A 102 3.01 4.46 -4.47
N LEU A 103 3.97 5.32 -4.80
CA LEU A 103 5.39 4.98 -4.72
C LEU A 103 5.82 4.57 -3.30
N VAL A 104 5.36 5.29 -2.28
CA VAL A 104 5.72 5.04 -0.88
C VAL A 104 5.01 3.79 -0.35
N GLY A 105 5.78 2.82 0.14
CA GLY A 105 5.27 1.58 0.71
C GLY A 105 4.96 0.49 -0.33
N SER A 106 5.10 0.80 -1.62
CA SER A 106 5.02 -0.19 -2.71
C SER A 106 6.10 -1.27 -2.57
N GLU A 107 7.26 -0.93 -2.00
CA GLU A 107 8.37 -1.85 -1.76
C GLU A 107 8.05 -2.94 -0.74
N PHE A 108 7.01 -2.78 0.07
CA PHE A 108 6.53 -3.82 0.99
C PHE A 108 5.36 -4.61 0.40
N GLN A 109 4.51 -3.95 -0.39
CA GLN A 109 3.34 -4.56 -1.00
C GLN A 109 3.74 -5.45 -2.18
N CYS A 110 4.57 -4.94 -3.10
CA CYS A 110 5.04 -5.66 -4.28
C CYS A 110 6.14 -6.69 -3.99
N ARG A 111 6.50 -6.93 -2.72
CA ARG A 111 7.47 -7.99 -2.37
C ARG A 111 6.85 -9.35 -2.65
N VAL A 112 7.62 -10.16 -3.39
CA VAL A 112 7.32 -11.53 -3.79
C VAL A 112 6.62 -12.30 -2.67
N ASN A 113 5.48 -12.90 -3.05
CA ASN A 113 4.52 -13.69 -2.28
C ASN A 113 5.18 -14.78 -1.38
N THR A 114 5.93 -14.35 -0.37
CA THR A 114 6.66 -15.22 0.58
C THR A 114 5.93 -15.24 1.93
N GLY A 115 4.61 -15.06 1.89
CA GLY A 115 3.72 -15.24 3.03
C GLY A 115 3.38 -16.72 3.19
N ASN A 116 3.72 -17.27 4.35
CA ASN A 116 3.49 -18.65 4.83
C ASN A 116 2.09 -19.27 4.54
N SER A 117 1.08 -18.49 4.18
CA SER A 117 -0.29 -18.98 3.98
C SER A 117 -1.18 -17.97 3.26
N SER A 118 -0.63 -17.06 2.44
CA SER A 118 -1.44 -16.05 1.77
C SER A 118 -2.34 -16.71 0.75
N LYS A 119 -3.65 -16.68 1.00
CA LYS A 119 -4.71 -16.99 0.01
C LYS A 119 -4.81 -15.90 -1.07
N GLU A 120 -3.70 -15.24 -1.35
CA GLU A 120 -3.61 -14.12 -2.27
C GLU A 120 -2.26 -14.14 -2.99
N SER A 121 -2.23 -13.57 -4.19
CA SER A 121 -1.06 -13.46 -5.04
C SER A 121 -1.12 -12.11 -5.74
N LEU A 122 -0.06 -11.32 -5.62
CA LEU A 122 0.04 -9.95 -6.11
C LEU A 122 1.23 -9.83 -7.04
N GLU A 123 1.03 -9.15 -8.16
CA GLU A 123 2.07 -8.81 -9.13
C GLU A 123 2.00 -7.33 -9.47
N CYS A 124 3.16 -6.68 -9.61
CA CYS A 124 3.29 -5.25 -9.86
C CYS A 124 4.15 -4.99 -11.11
N CYS A 125 3.86 -3.90 -11.83
CA CYS A 125 4.61 -3.46 -13.01
C CYS A 125 4.68 -1.93 -13.11
N THR A 126 5.71 -1.43 -13.80
CA THR A 126 5.96 0.01 -14.04
C THR A 126 6.51 0.31 -15.43
N ASP A 127 6.55 -0.68 -16.33
CA ASP A 127 7.26 -0.59 -17.60
C ASP A 127 6.59 0.39 -18.58
N GLU A 128 5.25 0.35 -18.64
CA GLU A 128 4.43 1.15 -19.54
C GLU A 128 3.01 1.38 -19.00
N ASP A 129 2.30 2.35 -19.57
CA ASP A 129 0.89 2.60 -19.25
C ASP A 129 0.04 1.36 -19.53
N TYR A 130 -0.84 1.03 -18.58
CA TYR A 130 -1.70 -0.13 -18.59
C TYR A 130 -0.97 -1.48 -18.60
N CYS A 131 0.28 -1.53 -18.14
CA CYS A 131 1.06 -2.78 -18.06
C CYS A 131 0.33 -3.90 -17.29
N ASN A 132 -0.57 -3.56 -16.36
CA ASN A 132 -1.27 -4.53 -15.53
C ASN A 132 -2.41 -5.30 -16.23
N LYS A 133 -2.74 -4.98 -17.49
CA LYS A 133 -3.77 -5.69 -18.26
C LYS A 133 -3.45 -7.17 -18.52
N ASN A 134 -2.17 -7.49 -18.63
CA ASN A 134 -1.69 -8.83 -18.98
C ASN A 134 -1.09 -9.57 -17.78
N LEU A 135 -1.20 -9.01 -16.58
CA LEU A 135 -0.78 -9.69 -15.36
C LEU A 135 -1.86 -10.69 -14.95
N HIS A 136 -1.47 -11.94 -14.83
CA HIS A 136 -2.35 -13.05 -14.48
C HIS A 136 -1.78 -13.81 -13.28
N PRO A 137 -1.71 -13.17 -12.09
CA PRO A 137 -1.22 -13.84 -10.90
C PRO A 137 -2.14 -15.04 -10.58
N THR A 138 -1.53 -16.16 -10.23
CA THR A 138 -2.25 -17.37 -9.80
C THR A 138 -2.12 -17.54 -8.29
N LEU A 139 -3.16 -18.07 -7.66
CA LEU A 139 -3.11 -18.42 -6.23
C LEU A 139 -2.01 -19.47 -5.99
N PRO A 140 -1.26 -19.34 -4.89
CA PRO A 140 -0.28 -20.34 -4.53
C PRO A 140 -0.98 -21.70 -4.26
N PRO A 141 -0.33 -22.82 -4.60
CA PRO A 141 -0.92 -24.13 -4.38
C PRO A 141 -1.15 -24.37 -2.88
N LEU A 142 -2.33 -24.91 -2.55
CA LEU A 142 -2.66 -25.30 -1.18
C LEU A 142 -1.70 -26.39 -0.71
N LYS A 143 -0.86 -26.07 0.28
CA LYS A 143 -0.05 -27.10 0.95
C LYS A 143 -0.98 -28.00 1.75
N PRO A 144 -0.98 -29.33 1.53
CA PRO A 144 -1.81 -30.22 2.31
C PRO A 144 -1.41 -30.14 3.79
N PRO A 145 -2.36 -30.26 4.74
CA PRO A 145 -2.06 -30.27 6.16
C PRO A 145 -1.03 -31.35 6.49
N ARG A 146 -0.08 -31.07 7.40
CA ARG A 146 0.95 -32.05 7.81
C ARG A 146 0.32 -33.34 8.34
N GLU A 147 -0.83 -33.25 9.01
CA GLU A 147 -1.58 -34.41 9.49
C GLU A 147 -2.15 -35.27 8.35
N PHE A 148 -2.55 -34.66 7.23
CA PHE A 148 -2.99 -35.39 6.04
C PHE A 148 -1.83 -36.18 5.43
N ILE A 149 -0.66 -35.56 5.29
CA ILE A 149 0.56 -36.24 4.81
C ILE A 149 0.95 -37.39 5.75
N ARG A 150 0.86 -37.17 7.07
CA ARG A 150 1.17 -38.18 8.08
C ARG A 150 0.20 -39.37 8.04
N ALA A 151 -1.09 -39.11 7.84
CA ALA A 151 -2.11 -40.15 7.69
C ALA A 151 -1.87 -40.98 6.42
N LEU A 152 -1.57 -40.33 5.28
CA LEU A 152 -1.23 -41.01 4.03
C LEU A 152 0.01 -41.90 4.17
N LEU A 153 1.07 -41.41 4.79
CA LEU A 153 2.28 -42.19 5.04
C LEU A 153 2.00 -43.41 5.93
N LYS A 154 1.23 -43.24 7.01
CA LYS A 154 0.81 -44.36 7.86
C LYS A 154 -0.03 -45.38 7.08
N ALA A 155 -1.00 -44.94 6.28
CA ALA A 155 -1.82 -45.82 5.46
C ALA A 155 -0.97 -46.59 4.44
N PHE A 156 0.00 -45.92 3.79
CA PHE A 156 0.91 -46.54 2.84
C PHE A 156 1.80 -47.60 3.49
N LEU A 157 2.34 -47.33 4.69
CA LEU A 157 3.10 -48.30 5.47
C LEU A 157 2.24 -49.49 5.90
N LEU A 158 1.01 -49.25 6.36
CA LEU A 158 0.06 -50.32 6.70
C LEU A 158 -0.29 -51.18 5.49
N LEU A 159 -0.49 -50.58 4.31
CA LEU A 159 -0.75 -51.31 3.07
C LEU A 159 0.46 -52.12 2.60
N LYS A 160 1.69 -51.62 2.82
CA LYS A 160 2.92 -52.40 2.59
C LYS A 160 2.99 -53.60 3.52
N HIS A 161 2.79 -53.41 4.82
CA HIS A 161 2.78 -54.51 5.78
C HIS A 161 1.67 -55.54 5.51
N LYS A 162 0.54 -55.13 4.94
CA LYS A 162 -0.57 -56.03 4.57
C LYS A 162 -0.39 -56.74 3.23
N LYS A 163 0.62 -56.35 2.43
CA LYS A 163 0.99 -57.00 1.16
C LYS A 163 2.14 -58.00 1.31
N GLU A 164 2.88 -57.94 2.41
CA GLU A 164 3.99 -58.85 2.73
C GLU A 164 3.54 -60.06 3.58
N PHE A 165 2.23 -60.22 3.80
CA PHE A 165 1.57 -61.37 4.41
C PHE A 165 0.45 -61.85 3.49
#